data_AF-A0A6V7M0V8-F1
#
_entry.id   AF-A0A6V7M0V8-F1
#
_cell.length_a   1.000
_cell.length_b   1.000
_cell.length_c   1.000
_cell.angle_alpha   90.00
_cell.angle_beta   90.00
_cell.angle_gamma   90.00
#
_symmetry.space_group_name_H-M   'P 1'
#
loop_
_entity.id
_entity.type
_entity.pdbx_description
1 polymer ?
#
loop_
_entity_poly.entity_id
_entity_poly.type
_entity_poly.pdbx_seq_one_letter_code
_entity_poly.pdbx_strand_id
1 'polypeptide(L)' 'AERPWIVTFGHRPMYCSNKNADDCTNHESLIRVGLPFLNWFGLEDLFYKYRVDLELWAHEHSYERMFPMYNFK' A
#
# COMPACT_ATOMS: atom_id res chain seq x y z
N ALA A 1 20.66 -12.55 10.78
CA ALA A 1 19.94 -12.64 9.49
C ALA A 1 20.79 -11.95 8.43
N GLU A 2 21.01 -12.56 7.27
CA GLU A 2 21.89 -12.02 6.20
C GLU A 2 21.25 -10.84 5.46
N ARG A 3 19.91 -10.84 5.31
CA ARG A 3 19.11 -9.78 4.70
C ARG A 3 17.94 -9.45 5.62
N PRO A 4 18.08 -8.49 6.55
CA PRO A 4 17.09 -8.25 7.58
C PRO A 4 15.89 -7.42 7.08
N TRP A 5 16.06 -6.66 6.00
CA TRP A 5 15.05 -5.73 5.49
C TRP A 5 14.30 -6.32 4.29
N ILE A 6 12.99 -6.22 4.31
CA ILE A 6 12.11 -6.51 3.18
C ILE A 6 11.52 -5.19 2.69
N VAL A 7 11.92 -4.79 1.48
CA VAL A 7 11.45 -3.56 0.83
C VAL A 7 10.71 -3.92 -0.45
N THR A 8 9.51 -3.39 -0.62
CA THR A 8 8.68 -3.57 -1.82
C THR A 8 8.57 -2.26 -2.60
N PHE A 9 8.34 -2.38 -3.91
CA PHE A 9 8.16 -1.26 -4.82
C PHE A 9 6.88 -1.48 -5.63
N GLY A 10 6.04 -0.46 -5.73
CA GLY A 10 4.81 -0.48 -6.52
C GLY A 10 4.60 0.86 -7.24
N HIS A 11 3.77 0.88 -8.28
CA HIS A 11 3.43 2.14 -8.95
C HIS A 11 2.31 2.89 -8.21
N ARG A 12 1.16 2.25 -7.99
CA ARG A 12 -0.02 2.86 -7.35
C ARG A 12 0.02 2.69 -5.82
N PRO A 13 -0.34 3.72 -5.03
CA PRO A 13 -0.30 3.67 -3.58
C PRO A 13 -1.46 2.88 -2.96
N MET A 14 -1.20 2.24 -1.82
CA MET A 14 -2.26 1.71 -0.95
C MET A 14 -2.90 2.80 -0.09
N TYR A 15 -2.12 3.85 0.20
CA TYR A 15 -2.46 4.95 1.08
C TYR A 15 -1.86 6.24 0.54
N CYS A 16 -2.67 7.31 0.52
CA CYS A 16 -2.24 8.64 0.15
C CYS A 16 -3.29 9.67 0.58
N SER A 17 -2.90 10.94 0.68
CA SER A 17 -3.77 12.04 1.09
C SER A 17 -4.08 13.06 -0.02
N ASN A 18 -3.64 12.77 -1.24
CA ASN A 18 -3.90 13.59 -2.42
C ASN A 18 -5.41 13.71 -2.72
N LYS A 19 -5.82 14.84 -3.30
CA LYS A 19 -7.21 15.15 -3.65
C LYS A 19 -7.38 15.32 -5.16
N ASN A 20 -7.32 14.21 -5.88
CA ASN A 20 -7.29 14.12 -7.35
C ASN A 20 -8.31 13.13 -7.93
N ALA A 21 -9.23 12.61 -7.11
CA ALA A 21 -10.33 11.74 -7.54
C ALA A 21 -9.90 10.36 -8.11
N ASP A 22 -8.71 9.86 -7.72
CA ASP A 22 -8.15 8.57 -8.12
C ASP A 22 -7.94 7.62 -6.90
N ASP A 23 -6.81 6.91 -6.83
CA ASP A 23 -6.47 5.92 -5.80
C ASP A 23 -6.57 6.49 -4.37
N CYS A 24 -6.36 7.79 -4.18
CA CYS A 24 -6.44 8.45 -2.87
C CYS A 24 -7.87 8.75 -2.40
N THR A 25 -8.85 8.52 -3.27
CA THR A 25 -10.26 8.86 -2.99
C THR A 25 -10.96 7.82 -2.14
N ASN A 26 -10.55 6.55 -2.27
CA ASN A 26 -11.20 5.43 -1.61
C ASN A 26 -10.20 4.70 -0.72
N HIS A 27 -10.67 4.28 0.46
CA HIS A 27 -9.85 3.43 1.32
C HIS A 27 -9.65 2.02 0.74
N GLU A 28 -10.46 1.62 -0.26
CA GLU A 28 -10.43 0.30 -0.89
C GLU A 28 -9.58 0.29 -2.18
N SER A 29 -8.32 0.75 -2.09
CA SER A 29 -7.36 0.63 -3.21
C SER A 29 -7.21 -0.83 -3.65
N LEU A 30 -7.29 -1.09 -4.96
CA LEU A 30 -7.19 -2.43 -5.55
C LEU A 30 -5.90 -3.16 -5.15
N ILE A 31 -4.80 -2.42 -5.00
CA ILE A 31 -3.50 -2.98 -4.59
C ILE A 31 -3.54 -3.41 -3.13
N ARG A 32 -4.29 -2.68 -2.29
CA ARG A 32 -4.43 -2.95 -0.86
C ARG A 32 -5.39 -4.10 -0.59
N VAL A 33 -6.64 -3.98 -1.06
CA VAL A 33 -7.74 -4.91 -0.73
C VAL A 33 -8.00 -5.98 -1.78
N GLY A 34 -7.48 -5.81 -3.01
CA GLY A 34 -7.68 -6.75 -4.11
C GLY A 34 -8.82 -6.40 -5.05
N LEU A 35 -9.12 -7.32 -5.97
CA LEU A 35 -10.18 -7.17 -6.97
C LEU A 35 -11.57 -7.06 -6.31
N PRO A 36 -12.47 -6.19 -6.83
CA PRO A 36 -13.79 -5.99 -6.26
C PRO A 36 -14.60 -7.29 -6.16
N PHE A 37 -15.58 -7.33 -5.25
CA PHE A 37 -16.49 -8.45 -4.97
C PHE A 37 -15.85 -9.69 -4.32
N LEU A 38 -14.58 -9.99 -4.60
CA LEU A 38 -13.89 -11.18 -4.11
C LEU A 38 -12.71 -10.87 -3.17
N ASN A 39 -12.21 -9.63 -3.17
CA ASN A 39 -11.01 -9.19 -2.43
C ASN A 39 -9.81 -10.11 -2.70
N TRP A 40 -9.66 -10.54 -3.95
CA TRP A 40 -8.58 -11.42 -4.38
C TRP A 40 -7.35 -10.63 -4.79
N PHE A 41 -6.18 -11.17 -4.47
CA PHE A 41 -4.87 -10.61 -4.82
C PHE A 41 -4.51 -9.26 -4.17
N GLY A 42 -5.19 -8.88 -3.07
CA GLY A 42 -4.75 -7.78 -2.22
C GLY A 42 -3.39 -8.07 -1.59
N LEU A 43 -2.50 -7.08 -1.57
CA LEU A 43 -1.12 -7.25 -1.12
C LEU A 43 -0.92 -6.88 0.35
N GLU A 44 -1.81 -6.09 0.95
CA GLU A 44 -1.59 -5.59 2.31
C GLU A 44 -1.48 -6.72 3.35
N ASP A 45 -2.39 -7.69 3.32
CA ASP A 45 -2.35 -8.85 4.23
C ASP A 45 -1.10 -9.70 4.02
N LEU A 46 -0.65 -9.82 2.77
CA LEU A 46 0.59 -10.52 2.43
C LEU A 46 1.80 -9.80 3.03
N PHE A 47 1.87 -8.49 2.85
CA PHE A 47 2.96 -7.65 3.35
C PHE A 47 3.00 -7.63 4.87
N TYR A 48 1.84 -7.55 5.51
CA TYR A 48 1.72 -7.65 6.96
C TYR A 48 2.18 -9.02 7.48
N LYS A 49 1.71 -10.11 6.87
CA LYS A 49 2.09 -11.50 7.23
C LYS A 49 3.60 -11.72 7.16
N TYR A 50 4.27 -11.18 6.16
CA TYR A 50 5.71 -11.32 5.97
C TYR A 50 6.54 -10.21 6.61
N ARG A 51 5.90 -9.24 7.30
CA ARG A 51 6.54 -8.11 7.97
C ARG A 51 7.42 -7.31 7.01
N VAL A 52 6.84 -6.87 5.89
CA VAL A 52 7.48 -5.88 5.01
C VAL A 52 7.79 -4.63 5.82
N ASP A 53 9.03 -4.15 5.73
CA ASP A 53 9.50 -3.02 6.55
C ASP A 53 9.21 -1.67 5.89
N LEU A 54 9.26 -1.63 4.55
CA LEU A 54 9.04 -0.42 3.76
C LEU A 54 8.42 -0.78 2.42
N GLU A 55 7.38 -0.04 2.05
CA GLU A 55 6.83 -0.04 0.70
C GLU A 55 7.02 1.34 0.09
N LEU A 56 7.50 1.38 -1.16
CA LEU A 56 7.70 2.60 -1.93
C LEU A 56 6.74 2.63 -3.11
N TRP A 57 5.95 3.70 -3.19
CA TRP A 57 4.99 3.93 -4.28
C TRP A 57 5.38 5.13 -5.15
N ALA A 58 4.67 5.27 -6.26
CA ALA A 58 4.67 6.44 -7.13
C ALA A 58 3.21 6.84 -7.42
N HIS A 59 2.90 7.12 -8.70
CA HIS A 59 1.60 7.57 -9.20
C HIS A 59 1.23 8.99 -8.77
N GLU A 60 1.24 9.25 -7.47
CA GLU A 60 1.02 10.57 -6.91
C GLU A 60 2.24 11.46 -7.09
N HIS A 61 2.03 12.65 -7.66
CA HIS A 61 3.11 13.64 -7.89
C HIS A 61 3.36 14.50 -6.64
N SER A 62 3.50 13.84 -5.51
CA SER A 62 3.78 14.41 -4.18
C SER A 62 4.73 13.50 -3.41
N TYR A 63 5.26 13.97 -2.28
CA TYR A 63 5.97 13.11 -1.33
C TYR A 63 5.18 13.01 -0.04
N GLU A 64 4.85 11.78 0.35
CA GLU A 64 4.19 11.47 1.61
C GLU A 64 4.94 10.34 2.31
N ARG A 65 5.01 10.40 3.64
CA ARG A 65 5.58 9.34 4.49
C ARG A 65 4.68 9.14 5.68
N MET A 66 4.28 7.89 5.87
CA MET A 66 3.32 7.52 6.91
C MET A 66 4.02 6.85 8.10
N PHE A 67 3.29 6.75 9.21
CA PHE A 67 3.64 5.82 10.28
C PHE A 67 3.49 4.38 9.79
N PRO A 68 4.11 3.40 10.47
CA PRO A 68 3.78 1.99 10.24
C PRO A 68 2.28 1.81 10.41
N MET A 69 1.63 1.25 9.40
CA MET A 69 0.17 1.21 9.34
C MET A 69 -0.33 -0.08 8.71
N TYR A 70 -1.51 -0.50 9.14
CA TYR A 70 -2.22 -1.63 8.57
C TYR A 70 -3.73 -1.39 8.68
N ASN A 71 -4.42 -1.50 7.55
CA ASN A 71 -5.85 -1.25 7.41
C ASN A 71 -6.31 0.09 8.02
N PHE A 72 -5.63 1.19 7.67
CA PHE A 72 -5.88 2.56 8.17
C PHE A 72 -5.77 2.70 9.71
N LYS A 73 -4.96 1.86 10.36
CA LYS A 73 -4.65 1.91 11.79
C LYS A 73 -3.16 1.95 12.06
#